data_AF-A0A3A5V3M6-F1
#
_entry.id   AF-A0A3A5V3M6-F1
#
_cell.length_a   1.000
_cell.length_b   1.000
_cell.length_c   1.000
_cell.angle_alpha   90.00
_cell.angle_beta   90.00
_cell.angle_gamma   90.00
#
_symmetry.space_group_name_H-M   'P 1'
#
loop_
_entity.id
_entity.type
_entity.pdbx_description
1 polymer ?
#
loop_
_entity_poly.entity_id
_entity_poly.type
_entity_poly.pdbx_seq_one_letter_code
_entity_poly.pdbx_strand_id
1 'polypeptide(L)'
;EAKKVLAQAGGDNDEARMIIAAGHIACRRLDAAREALHNLQQPEGYDEPELMAFICEWFDPWNGSVDEDDIWDWENNSCIDHLNDLMKMLRSWSPQPDDTPLHKDNLTINARLSHVALLRAQNQHASALEISLRLVREYPLMAKPRIAAALCLVDKGEWHSALSVLTELEETDTHDPRVKALANILGRPRTDDDEDILEVALTKPATKRSRRWIDDAPVNPVAALMLKSGVDEALNANIMIAASSAVEKKMTPRFTSGAISRIINWGILTPLWLMAGIYVSGEVGMLEGLATSVVLVLGHQSFRRFSKQQSRVIRHRDQKAMVAYAKRIKRHKISLQRNELPVGTHLLLSGMLLSINGIVYDIGFPGWMTSMIQKDSERSVRPKLVRRAKAMKREREARLQNLTPGWWLKRPKEEGADIPAMERLVGPVAYRGRAQFIQRKSGRAAKPTGGPRTRKGIMSTDLKRKGIPHNTIISERQSRATNYRGPRRPS
;
A
#
# COMPACT_ATOMS: atom_id res chain seq x y z
N GLU A 1 -14.61 -16.05 -3.52
CA GLU A 1 -15.89 -15.93 -4.27
C GLU A 1 -15.68 -15.83 -5.77
N ALA A 2 -14.76 -14.99 -6.26
CA ALA A 2 -14.46 -14.87 -7.70
C ALA A 2 -14.22 -16.21 -8.43
N LYS A 3 -13.48 -17.16 -7.83
CA LYS A 3 -13.32 -18.51 -8.40
C LYS A 3 -14.63 -19.27 -8.60
N LYS A 4 -15.60 -19.10 -7.70
CA LYS A 4 -16.94 -19.71 -7.82
C LYS A 4 -17.71 -19.07 -8.97
N VAL A 5 -17.66 -17.74 -9.08
CA VAL A 5 -18.27 -16.99 -10.18
C VAL A 5 -17.66 -17.38 -11.53
N LEU A 6 -16.33 -17.50 -11.59
CA LEU A 6 -15.63 -17.93 -12.79
C LEU A 6 -16.02 -19.34 -13.20
N ALA A 7 -16.10 -20.27 -12.25
CA ALA A 7 -16.55 -21.64 -12.50
C ALA A 7 -18.02 -21.69 -12.99
N GLN A 8 -18.90 -20.86 -12.42
CA GLN A 8 -20.29 -20.74 -12.86
C GLN A 8 -20.42 -20.13 -14.26
N ALA A 9 -19.49 -19.25 -14.64
CA ALA A 9 -19.44 -18.61 -15.95
C ALA A 9 -18.65 -19.40 -17.01
N GLY A 10 -18.26 -20.65 -16.73
CA GLY A 10 -17.52 -21.48 -17.68
C GLY A 10 -16.09 -21.05 -17.95
N GLY A 11 -15.53 -20.10 -17.18
CA GLY A 11 -14.18 -19.56 -17.39
C GLY A 11 -14.13 -18.19 -18.08
N ASP A 12 -15.25 -17.67 -18.57
CA ASP A 12 -15.28 -16.51 -19.48
C ASP A 12 -15.56 -15.16 -18.80
N ASN A 13 -15.45 -15.08 -17.47
CA ASN A 13 -15.71 -13.84 -16.73
C ASN A 13 -14.42 -13.06 -16.46
N ASP A 14 -14.13 -12.08 -17.31
CA ASP A 14 -12.93 -11.25 -17.25
C ASP A 14 -12.79 -10.48 -15.93
N GLU A 15 -13.87 -9.92 -15.37
CA GLU A 15 -13.83 -9.24 -14.06
C GLU A 15 -13.43 -10.21 -12.93
N ALA A 16 -13.98 -11.43 -12.95
CA ALA A 16 -13.63 -12.45 -11.97
C ALA A 16 -12.16 -12.88 -12.10
N ARG A 17 -11.63 -12.96 -13.34
CA ARG A 17 -10.23 -13.24 -13.61
C ARG A 17 -9.31 -12.12 -13.15
N MET A 18 -9.68 -10.86 -13.38
CA MET A 18 -8.96 -9.69 -12.84
C MET A 18 -8.92 -9.72 -11.31
N ILE A 19 -10.03 -10.02 -10.63
CA ILE A 19 -10.05 -10.12 -9.15
C ILE A 19 -9.12 -11.25 -8.67
N ILE A 20 -9.09 -12.39 -9.37
CA ILE A 20 -8.17 -13.49 -9.08
C ILE A 20 -6.72 -13.05 -9.30
N ALA A 21 -6.43 -12.35 -10.39
CA ALA A 21 -5.10 -11.80 -10.69
C ALA A 21 -4.65 -10.82 -9.59
N ALA A 22 -5.49 -9.87 -9.18
CA ALA A 22 -5.18 -8.96 -8.07
C ALA A 22 -4.87 -9.73 -6.77
N GLY A 23 -5.63 -10.77 -6.46
CA GLY A 23 -5.33 -11.68 -5.34
C GLY A 23 -3.99 -12.39 -5.48
N HIS A 24 -3.62 -12.83 -6.69
CA HIS A 24 -2.30 -13.42 -6.96
C HIS A 24 -1.15 -12.42 -6.81
N ILE A 25 -1.31 -11.17 -7.29
CA ILE A 25 -0.33 -10.09 -7.10
C ILE A 25 -0.14 -9.78 -5.61
N ALA A 26 -1.25 -9.65 -4.88
CA ALA A 26 -1.26 -9.45 -3.43
C ALA A 26 -0.51 -10.57 -2.68
N CYS A 27 -0.73 -11.83 -3.08
CA CYS A 27 -0.05 -13.02 -2.54
C CYS A 27 1.35 -13.26 -3.14
N ARG A 28 1.88 -12.34 -3.94
CA ARG A 28 3.23 -12.41 -4.51
C ARG A 28 3.43 -13.62 -5.43
N ARG A 29 2.39 -14.00 -6.18
CA ARG A 29 2.41 -15.07 -7.20
C ARG A 29 2.25 -14.44 -8.58
N LEU A 30 3.27 -13.71 -9.03
CA LEU A 30 3.21 -12.91 -10.26
C LEU A 30 2.97 -13.77 -11.50
N ASP A 31 3.55 -14.96 -11.58
CA ASP A 31 3.36 -15.88 -12.72
C ASP A 31 1.89 -16.33 -12.86
N ALA A 32 1.24 -16.66 -11.74
CA ALA A 32 -0.17 -17.01 -11.72
C ALA A 32 -1.08 -15.80 -12.02
N ALA A 33 -0.65 -14.58 -11.66
CA ALA A 33 -1.36 -13.37 -12.04
C ALA A 33 -1.30 -13.13 -13.56
N ARG A 34 -0.12 -13.30 -14.16
CA ARG A 34 0.07 -13.21 -15.63
C ARG A 34 -0.81 -14.22 -16.37
N GLU A 35 -0.83 -15.46 -15.92
CA GLU A 35 -1.70 -16.50 -16.48
C GLU A 35 -3.18 -16.13 -16.37
N ALA A 36 -3.60 -15.58 -15.21
CA ALA A 36 -4.98 -15.15 -15.01
C ALA A 36 -5.38 -13.99 -15.95
N LEU A 37 -4.44 -13.10 -16.31
CA LEU A 37 -4.65 -11.96 -17.21
C LEU A 37 -4.49 -12.31 -18.71
N HIS A 38 -3.97 -13.48 -19.04
CA HIS A 38 -3.67 -13.88 -20.41
C HIS A 38 -4.96 -14.07 -21.24
N ASN A 39 -5.04 -13.57 -22.48
CA ASN A 39 -6.23 -13.68 -23.34
C ASN A 39 -7.52 -13.10 -22.74
N LEU A 40 -7.47 -12.01 -21.94
CA LEU A 40 -8.68 -11.28 -21.59
C LEU A 40 -9.25 -10.58 -22.83
N GLN A 41 -10.58 -10.63 -23.03
CA GLN A 41 -11.23 -10.01 -24.18
C GLN A 41 -11.53 -8.55 -23.86
N GLN A 42 -10.61 -7.66 -24.22
CA GLN A 42 -10.73 -6.26 -23.87
C GLN A 42 -11.58 -5.49 -24.89
N PRO A 43 -12.65 -4.79 -24.47
CA PRO A 43 -13.26 -3.77 -25.31
C PRO A 43 -12.26 -2.60 -25.50
N GLU A 44 -12.24 -1.99 -26.68
CA GLU A 44 -11.35 -0.86 -26.96
C GLU A 44 -11.49 0.26 -25.91
N GLY A 45 -10.36 0.70 -25.34
CA GLY A 45 -10.29 1.76 -24.32
C GLY A 45 -10.54 1.32 -22.87
N TYR A 46 -10.53 0.01 -22.58
CA TYR A 46 -10.60 -0.52 -21.22
C TYR A 46 -9.21 -0.91 -20.71
N ASP A 47 -8.55 0.06 -20.06
CA ASP A 47 -7.13 -0.01 -19.74
C ASP A 47 -6.79 -0.83 -18.48
N GLU A 48 -7.77 -1.10 -17.60
CA GLU A 48 -7.51 -1.74 -16.30
C GLU A 48 -6.75 -3.07 -16.40
N PRO A 49 -7.05 -4.01 -17.34
CA PRO A 49 -6.29 -5.24 -17.48
C PRO A 49 -4.84 -5.03 -17.91
N GLU A 50 -4.59 -4.07 -18.82
CA GLU A 50 -3.24 -3.72 -19.28
C GLU A 50 -2.43 -3.07 -18.16
N LEU A 51 -3.03 -2.15 -17.41
CA LEU A 51 -2.43 -1.58 -16.20
C LEU A 51 -2.10 -2.66 -15.16
N MET A 52 -2.97 -3.66 -14.99
CA MET A 52 -2.69 -4.78 -14.09
C MET A 52 -1.52 -5.65 -14.57
N ALA A 53 -1.41 -5.88 -15.88
CA ALA A 53 -0.28 -6.60 -16.47
C ALA A 53 1.03 -5.80 -16.30
N PHE A 54 0.99 -4.50 -16.61
CA PHE A 54 2.10 -3.57 -16.38
C PHE A 54 2.58 -3.62 -14.93
N ILE A 55 1.66 -3.55 -13.95
CA ILE A 55 2.03 -3.61 -12.53
C ILE A 55 2.57 -4.99 -12.13
N CYS A 56 2.07 -6.09 -12.72
CA CYS A 56 2.69 -7.41 -12.53
C CYS A 56 4.15 -7.43 -12.98
N GLU A 57 4.43 -6.85 -14.15
CA GLU A 57 5.78 -6.79 -14.71
C GLU A 57 6.68 -5.85 -13.93
N TRP A 58 6.16 -4.67 -13.55
CA TRP A 58 6.85 -3.72 -12.69
C TRP A 58 7.22 -4.35 -11.35
N PHE A 59 6.37 -5.19 -10.75
CA PHE A 59 6.67 -5.84 -9.47
C PHE A 59 7.71 -6.97 -9.58
N ASP A 60 8.10 -7.38 -10.79
CA ASP A 60 9.12 -8.40 -11.06
C ASP A 60 10.47 -7.77 -11.46
N PRO A 61 11.32 -7.35 -10.51
CA PRO A 61 12.60 -6.71 -10.81
C PRO A 61 13.64 -7.60 -11.49
N TRP A 62 13.37 -8.88 -11.73
CA TRP A 62 14.38 -9.80 -12.29
C TRP A 62 14.02 -10.33 -13.66
N ASN A 63 12.72 -10.46 -13.97
CA ASN A 63 12.27 -10.89 -15.28
C ASN A 63 11.33 -9.89 -15.97
N GLY A 64 10.93 -8.80 -15.29
CA GLY A 64 10.15 -7.73 -15.90
C GLY A 64 10.98 -6.97 -16.94
N SER A 65 10.31 -6.57 -18.02
CA SER A 65 10.90 -5.85 -19.16
C SER A 65 10.41 -4.41 -19.27
N VAL A 66 9.84 -3.85 -18.20
CA VAL A 66 9.26 -2.50 -18.24
C VAL A 66 10.38 -1.46 -18.36
N ASP A 67 10.40 -0.77 -19.49
CA ASP A 67 11.32 0.31 -19.80
C ASP A 67 10.64 1.68 -19.61
N GLU A 68 11.44 2.76 -19.64
CA GLU A 68 10.89 4.13 -19.51
C GLU A 68 9.94 4.48 -20.67
N ASP A 69 10.13 3.85 -21.84
CA ASP A 69 9.26 4.02 -23.02
C ASP A 69 7.84 3.49 -22.77
N ASP A 70 7.68 2.39 -22.02
CA ASP A 70 6.37 1.81 -21.70
C ASP A 70 5.53 2.71 -20.77
N ILE A 71 6.17 3.64 -20.05
CA ILE A 71 5.50 4.58 -19.15
C ILE A 71 4.83 5.71 -19.96
N TRP A 72 5.34 6.03 -21.14
CA TRP A 72 4.79 7.09 -22.00
C TRP A 72 3.38 6.78 -22.47
N ASP A 73 3.08 5.50 -22.70
CA ASP A 73 1.74 5.06 -23.09
C ASP A 73 0.69 5.34 -22.00
N TRP A 74 1.11 5.56 -20.75
CA TRP A 74 0.22 5.73 -19.60
C TRP A 74 0.27 7.13 -18.96
N GLU A 75 0.77 8.13 -19.68
CA GLU A 75 0.78 9.51 -19.18
C GLU A 75 -0.61 9.96 -18.72
N ASN A 76 -0.67 10.57 -17.53
CA ASN A 76 -1.90 11.03 -16.87
C ASN A 76 -2.88 9.90 -16.46
N ASN A 77 -2.43 8.65 -16.32
CA ASN A 77 -3.22 7.61 -15.67
C ASN A 77 -2.99 7.62 -14.15
N SER A 78 -4.08 7.68 -13.36
CA SER A 78 -3.99 7.78 -11.90
C SER A 78 -3.29 6.58 -11.23
N CYS A 79 -3.35 5.39 -11.83
CA CYS A 79 -2.67 4.19 -11.35
C CYS A 79 -1.14 4.36 -11.45
N ILE A 80 -0.65 4.80 -12.62
CA ILE A 80 0.77 4.98 -12.88
C ILE A 80 1.32 6.20 -12.14
N ASP A 81 0.55 7.28 -12.04
CA ASP A 81 0.92 8.44 -11.22
C ASP A 81 1.05 8.06 -9.74
N HIS A 82 0.14 7.22 -9.22
CA HIS A 82 0.24 6.70 -7.85
C HIS A 82 1.48 5.81 -7.66
N LEU A 83 1.81 4.95 -8.63
CA LEU A 83 3.05 4.17 -8.60
C LEU A 83 4.29 5.08 -8.54
N ASN A 84 4.33 6.09 -9.40
CA ASN A 84 5.41 7.08 -9.44
C ASN A 84 5.53 7.83 -8.11
N ASP A 85 4.41 8.23 -7.52
CA ASP A 85 4.37 8.88 -6.21
C ASP A 85 4.88 7.95 -5.10
N LEU A 86 4.48 6.67 -5.08
CA LEU A 86 5.01 5.68 -4.14
C LEU A 86 6.53 5.50 -4.29
N MET A 87 7.05 5.47 -5.52
CA MET A 87 8.49 5.35 -5.77
C MET A 87 9.26 6.61 -5.33
N LYS A 88 8.73 7.81 -5.61
CA LYS A 88 9.29 9.09 -5.12
C LYS A 88 9.27 9.17 -3.59
N MET A 89 8.17 8.75 -2.98
CA MET A 89 8.03 8.68 -1.52
C MET A 89 9.05 7.71 -0.93
N LEU A 90 9.16 6.50 -1.48
CA LEU A 90 10.10 5.49 -1.01
C LEU A 90 11.55 5.97 -1.06
N ARG A 91 11.94 6.73 -2.10
CA ARG A 91 13.30 7.29 -2.27
C ARG A 91 13.81 8.07 -1.07
N SER A 92 12.91 8.71 -0.30
CA SER A 92 13.29 9.52 0.87
C SER A 92 12.46 9.26 2.12
N TRP A 93 11.70 8.16 2.17
CA TRP A 93 10.69 7.90 3.21
C TRP A 93 9.72 9.07 3.40
N SER A 94 9.33 9.72 2.30
CA SER A 94 8.40 10.84 2.33
C SER A 94 7.00 10.35 2.68
N PRO A 95 6.25 11.03 3.55
CA PRO A 95 4.88 10.64 3.88
C PRO A 95 3.87 11.00 2.77
N GLN A 96 4.23 11.93 1.89
CA GLN A 96 3.48 12.34 0.73
C GLN A 96 4.44 12.80 -0.38
N PRO A 97 4.01 12.78 -1.65
CA PRO A 97 4.74 13.39 -2.77
C PRO A 97 4.76 14.94 -2.67
N ASP A 98 5.74 15.56 -3.34
CA ASP A 98 5.88 17.03 -3.38
C ASP A 98 4.89 17.66 -4.39
N ASP A 99 4.72 17.02 -5.56
CA ASP A 99 3.80 17.44 -6.64
C ASP A 99 2.98 16.21 -7.11
N THR A 100 1.66 16.23 -6.91
CA THR A 100 0.75 15.16 -7.38
C THR A 100 -0.19 15.70 -8.45
N PRO A 101 -0.27 15.07 -9.64
CA PRO A 101 -1.32 15.38 -10.61
C PRO A 101 -2.71 15.16 -10.00
N LEU A 102 -3.58 16.15 -10.13
CA LEU A 102 -4.82 16.21 -9.37
C LEU A 102 -5.96 15.43 -10.05
N HIS A 103 -5.91 14.09 -9.99
CA HIS A 103 -7.03 13.24 -10.43
C HIS A 103 -8.22 13.30 -9.46
N LYS A 104 -9.43 13.16 -9.99
CA LYS A 104 -10.71 13.18 -9.25
C LYS A 104 -11.40 11.81 -9.27
N ASP A 105 -10.63 10.76 -8.98
CA ASP A 105 -11.07 9.36 -9.03
C ASP A 105 -10.88 8.66 -7.67
N ASN A 106 -11.53 7.50 -7.52
CA ASN A 106 -11.51 6.75 -6.26
C ASN A 106 -10.11 6.28 -5.86
N LEU A 107 -9.23 6.00 -6.84
CA LEU A 107 -7.86 5.55 -6.60
C LEU A 107 -7.07 6.66 -5.91
N THR A 108 -7.09 7.87 -6.46
CA THR A 108 -6.38 9.02 -5.89
C THR A 108 -6.89 9.41 -4.50
N ILE A 109 -8.19 9.27 -4.25
CA ILE A 109 -8.74 9.47 -2.89
C ILE A 109 -8.13 8.48 -1.90
N ASN A 110 -8.05 7.19 -2.26
CA ASN A 110 -7.45 6.17 -1.40
C ASN A 110 -5.93 6.37 -1.22
N ALA A 111 -5.22 6.80 -2.27
CA ALA A 111 -3.81 7.18 -2.18
C ALA A 111 -3.59 8.31 -1.16
N ARG A 112 -4.37 9.39 -1.24
CA ARG A 112 -4.30 10.51 -0.28
C ARG A 112 -4.62 10.08 1.16
N LEU A 113 -5.53 9.12 1.36
CA LEU A 113 -5.80 8.57 2.70
C LEU A 113 -4.62 7.75 3.24
N SER A 114 -3.86 7.08 2.37
CA SER A 114 -2.59 6.45 2.74
C SER A 114 -1.54 7.48 3.16
N HIS A 115 -1.47 8.62 2.47
CA HIS A 115 -0.59 9.73 2.86
C HIS A 115 -0.95 10.24 4.26
N VAL A 116 -2.23 10.36 4.60
CA VAL A 116 -2.68 10.70 5.97
C VAL A 116 -2.12 9.72 6.99
N ALA A 117 -2.12 8.42 6.71
CA ALA A 117 -1.54 7.41 7.62
C ALA A 117 -0.04 7.66 7.87
N LEU A 118 0.71 7.98 6.81
CA LEU A 118 2.15 8.22 6.89
C LEU A 118 2.47 9.56 7.56
N LEU A 119 1.69 10.61 7.30
CA LEU A 119 1.81 11.91 7.97
C LEU A 119 1.58 11.76 9.48
N ARG A 120 0.54 11.02 9.88
CA ARG A 120 0.29 10.67 11.29
C ARG A 120 1.47 9.93 11.91
N ALA A 121 2.02 8.93 11.21
CA ALA A 121 3.18 8.18 11.68
C ALA A 121 4.45 9.04 11.81
N GLN A 122 4.52 10.15 11.07
CA GLN A 122 5.61 11.13 11.16
C GLN A 122 5.24 12.38 11.98
N ASN A 123 4.25 12.29 12.87
CA ASN A 123 3.80 13.36 13.75
C ASN A 123 3.38 14.68 13.05
N GLN A 124 3.03 14.63 11.75
CA GLN A 124 2.58 15.79 10.97
C GLN A 124 1.05 15.90 11.02
N HIS A 125 0.51 16.04 12.24
CA HIS A 125 -0.94 15.95 12.50
C HIS A 125 -1.75 17.05 11.83
N ALA A 126 -1.20 18.26 11.72
CA ALA A 126 -1.87 19.40 11.09
C ALA A 126 -2.12 19.14 9.60
N SER A 127 -1.08 18.76 8.86
CA SER A 127 -1.18 18.40 7.44
C SER A 127 -2.05 17.17 7.21
N ALA A 128 -1.95 16.17 8.09
CA ALA A 128 -2.79 14.97 8.03
C ALA A 128 -4.29 15.31 8.19
N LEU A 129 -4.63 16.17 9.15
CA LEU A 129 -5.99 16.62 9.39
C LEU A 129 -6.49 17.48 8.22
N GLU A 130 -5.67 18.39 7.70
CA GLU A 130 -6.04 19.25 6.58
C GLU A 130 -6.45 18.44 5.34
N ILE A 131 -5.63 17.45 4.95
CA ILE A 131 -5.95 16.55 3.82
C ILE A 131 -7.25 15.80 4.09
N SER A 132 -7.43 15.28 5.31
CA SER A 132 -8.64 14.53 5.68
C SER A 132 -9.90 15.40 5.58
N LEU A 133 -9.85 16.62 6.11
CA LEU A 133 -10.97 17.57 6.07
C LEU A 133 -11.27 18.04 4.64
N ARG A 134 -10.24 18.23 3.80
CA ARG A 134 -10.40 18.54 2.39
C ARG A 134 -11.13 17.42 1.65
N LEU A 135 -10.74 16.16 1.89
CA LEU A 135 -11.42 14.99 1.34
C LEU A 135 -12.87 14.86 1.84
N VAL A 136 -13.16 15.21 3.10
CA VAL A 136 -14.55 15.27 3.60
C VAL A 136 -15.35 16.34 2.87
N ARG A 137 -14.77 17.51 2.58
CA ARG A 137 -15.44 18.59 1.83
C ARG A 137 -15.75 18.17 0.39
N GLU A 138 -14.82 17.48 -0.26
CA GLU A 138 -14.97 17.00 -1.64
C GLU A 138 -15.93 15.79 -1.72
N TYR A 139 -15.83 14.87 -0.75
CA TYR A 139 -16.56 13.59 -0.72
C TYR A 139 -17.29 13.38 0.62
N PRO A 140 -18.34 14.18 0.91
CA PRO A 140 -18.98 14.24 2.23
C PRO A 140 -19.67 12.95 2.68
N LEU A 141 -20.01 12.06 1.74
CA LEU A 141 -20.69 10.79 1.98
C LEU A 141 -19.74 9.61 2.17
N MET A 142 -18.43 9.78 1.98
CA MET A 142 -17.47 8.70 2.17
C MET A 142 -17.10 8.54 3.65
N ALA A 143 -17.20 7.31 4.17
CA ALA A 143 -16.82 7.00 5.54
C ALA A 143 -15.30 7.14 5.79
N LYS A 144 -14.46 6.67 4.85
CA LYS A 144 -12.99 6.58 5.05
C LYS A 144 -12.33 7.95 5.32
N PRO A 145 -12.64 9.06 4.62
CA PRO A 145 -12.15 10.39 4.98
C PRO A 145 -12.57 10.87 6.37
N ARG A 146 -13.80 10.60 6.79
CA ARG A 146 -14.28 10.94 8.15
C ARG A 146 -13.56 10.11 9.22
N ILE A 147 -13.32 8.82 8.96
CA ILE A 147 -12.50 7.95 9.83
C ILE A 147 -11.08 8.51 9.96
N ALA A 148 -10.48 8.93 8.84
CA ALA A 148 -9.16 9.55 8.84
C ALA A 148 -9.13 10.84 9.67
N ALA A 149 -10.12 11.72 9.50
CA ALA A 149 -10.26 12.92 10.31
C ALA A 149 -10.42 12.60 11.82
N ALA A 150 -11.26 11.62 12.18
CA ALA A 150 -11.42 11.20 13.56
C ALA A 150 -10.10 10.69 14.17
N LEU A 151 -9.33 9.90 13.43
CA LEU A 151 -8.02 9.41 13.87
C LEU A 151 -6.99 10.54 14.02
N CYS A 152 -7.00 11.56 13.15
CA CYS A 152 -6.17 12.76 13.31
C CYS A 152 -6.56 13.59 14.55
N LEU A 153 -7.87 13.71 14.85
CA LEU A 153 -8.36 14.39 16.04
C LEU A 153 -7.90 13.67 17.32
N VAL A 154 -7.93 12.33 17.32
CA VAL A 154 -7.35 11.51 18.40
C VAL A 154 -5.87 11.83 18.60
N ASP A 155 -5.08 11.97 17.54
CA ASP A 155 -3.65 12.28 17.69
C ASP A 155 -3.42 13.67 18.29
N LYS A 156 -4.23 14.68 17.90
CA LYS A 156 -4.21 16.02 18.50
C LYS A 156 -4.70 16.03 19.96
N GLY A 157 -5.44 15.02 20.37
CA GLY A 157 -6.08 14.93 21.68
C GLY A 157 -7.47 15.57 21.75
N GLU A 158 -8.10 15.77 20.59
CA GLU A 158 -9.45 16.27 20.44
C GLU A 158 -10.46 15.09 20.46
N TRP A 159 -10.59 14.42 21.62
CA TRP A 159 -11.31 13.15 21.75
C TRP A 159 -12.82 13.28 21.60
N HIS A 160 -13.40 14.36 22.13
CA HIS A 160 -14.86 14.58 22.06
C HIS A 160 -15.26 14.90 20.62
N SER A 161 -14.41 15.64 19.92
CA SER A 161 -14.56 15.88 18.48
C SER A 161 -14.47 14.59 17.68
N ALA A 162 -13.49 13.71 17.97
CA ALA A 162 -13.40 12.41 17.32
C ALA A 162 -14.63 11.52 17.59
N LEU A 163 -15.17 11.57 18.81
CA LEU A 163 -16.38 10.83 19.18
C LEU A 163 -17.62 11.36 18.46
N SER A 164 -17.75 12.68 18.31
CA SER A 164 -18.81 13.31 17.51
C SER A 164 -18.80 12.79 16.06
N VAL A 165 -17.62 12.70 15.43
CA VAL A 165 -17.48 12.11 14.09
C VAL A 165 -17.89 10.63 14.07
N LEU A 166 -17.51 9.86 15.09
CA LEU A 166 -17.92 8.46 15.21
C LEU A 166 -19.44 8.33 15.30
N THR A 167 -20.11 9.14 16.14
CA THR A 167 -21.57 9.12 16.26
C THR A 167 -22.25 9.35 14.91
N GLU A 168 -21.76 10.33 14.13
CA GLU A 168 -22.30 10.57 12.79
C GLU A 168 -22.09 9.39 11.82
N LEU A 169 -20.92 8.74 11.90
CA LEU A 169 -20.58 7.56 11.12
C LEU A 169 -21.43 6.35 11.52
N GLU A 170 -21.70 6.20 12.81
CA GLU A 170 -22.58 5.15 13.31
C GLU A 170 -24.02 5.35 12.84
N GLU A 171 -24.49 6.57 12.59
CA GLU A 171 -25.82 6.80 12.00
C GLU A 171 -25.86 6.47 10.50
N THR A 172 -24.76 6.69 9.79
CA THR A 172 -24.72 6.62 8.32
C THR A 172 -24.21 5.29 7.78
N ASP A 173 -23.23 4.68 8.44
CA ASP A 173 -22.43 3.54 7.98
C ASP A 173 -22.25 2.50 9.12
N THR A 174 -23.34 2.13 9.81
CA THR A 174 -23.35 1.18 10.94
C THR A 174 -22.61 -0.15 10.67
N HIS A 175 -22.74 -0.68 9.46
CA HIS A 175 -22.26 -2.01 9.09
C HIS A 175 -20.85 -1.99 8.48
N ASP A 176 -20.25 -0.80 8.27
CA ASP A 176 -18.89 -0.72 7.73
C ASP A 176 -17.88 -1.24 8.77
N PRO A 177 -17.08 -2.27 8.46
CA PRO A 177 -16.14 -2.85 9.41
C PRO A 177 -15.09 -1.84 9.90
N ARG A 178 -14.77 -0.81 9.10
CA ARG A 178 -13.83 0.25 9.49
C ARG A 178 -14.45 1.20 10.52
N VAL A 179 -15.76 1.42 10.46
CA VAL A 179 -16.50 2.20 11.48
C VAL A 179 -16.55 1.43 12.79
N LYS A 180 -16.82 0.12 12.74
CA LYS A 180 -16.72 -0.77 13.92
C LYS A 180 -15.32 -0.76 14.54
N ALA A 181 -14.28 -0.81 13.71
CA ALA A 181 -12.89 -0.73 14.17
C ALA A 181 -12.57 0.63 14.79
N LEU A 182 -13.04 1.74 14.21
CA LEU A 182 -12.92 3.07 14.79
C LEU A 182 -13.62 3.14 16.16
N ALA A 183 -14.81 2.56 16.29
CA ALA A 183 -15.53 2.49 17.56
C ALA A 183 -14.69 1.78 18.64
N ASN A 184 -14.04 0.66 18.30
CA ASN A 184 -13.14 -0.03 19.23
C ASN A 184 -11.88 0.80 19.57
N ILE A 185 -11.29 1.48 18.58
CA ILE A 185 -10.14 2.39 18.82
C ILE A 185 -10.53 3.53 19.77
N LEU A 186 -11.75 4.07 19.63
CA LEU A 186 -12.28 5.13 20.46
C LEU A 186 -12.85 4.63 21.79
N GLY A 187 -12.74 3.33 22.11
CA GLY A 187 -13.18 2.75 23.38
C GLY A 187 -14.69 2.56 23.50
N ARG A 188 -15.43 2.56 22.39
CA ARG A 188 -16.85 2.21 22.34
C ARG A 188 -17.04 0.90 21.56
N PRO A 189 -16.53 -0.25 22.09
CA PRO A 189 -16.65 -1.51 21.37
C PRO A 189 -18.12 -1.86 21.15
N ARG A 190 -18.43 -2.30 19.93
CA ARG A 190 -19.66 -3.05 19.66
C ARG A 190 -19.38 -4.52 20.03
N THR A 191 -20.42 -5.22 20.48
CA THR A 191 -20.49 -6.63 20.94
C THR A 191 -19.30 -7.53 20.60
N ASP A 192 -18.95 -8.45 21.52
CA ASP A 192 -17.73 -9.28 21.45
C ASP A 192 -17.60 -10.18 20.20
N ASP A 193 -18.69 -10.43 19.46
CA ASP A 193 -18.75 -11.30 18.26
C ASP A 193 -18.01 -10.76 17.00
N ASP A 194 -17.44 -9.55 17.04
CA ASP A 194 -16.77 -8.93 15.89
C ASP A 194 -15.30 -9.40 15.69
N GLU A 195 -14.84 -10.48 16.35
CA GLU A 195 -13.45 -11.00 16.20
C GLU A 195 -13.13 -11.64 14.85
N ASP A 196 -14.16 -11.99 14.07
CA ASP A 196 -14.01 -12.49 12.70
C ASP A 196 -13.94 -11.37 11.65
N ILE A 197 -14.05 -10.11 12.06
CA ILE A 197 -13.85 -8.95 11.19
C ILE A 197 -12.40 -8.49 11.34
N LEU A 198 -11.62 -8.56 10.26
CA LEU A 198 -10.19 -8.21 10.25
C LEU A 198 -9.93 -6.83 10.87
N GLU A 199 -10.66 -5.81 10.43
CA GLU A 199 -10.47 -4.42 10.85
C GLU A 199 -10.63 -4.25 12.37
N VAL A 200 -11.56 -4.98 12.98
CA VAL A 200 -11.80 -4.99 14.42
C VAL A 200 -10.76 -5.87 15.12
N ALA A 201 -10.46 -7.06 14.59
CA ALA A 201 -9.47 -7.97 15.16
C ALA A 201 -8.09 -7.31 15.29
N LEU A 202 -7.67 -6.52 14.30
CA LEU A 202 -6.40 -5.79 14.32
C LEU A 202 -6.33 -4.67 15.36
N THR A 203 -7.46 -4.31 16.00
CA THR A 203 -7.50 -3.37 17.13
C THR A 203 -7.39 -4.05 18.49
N LYS A 204 -7.65 -5.36 18.58
CA LYS A 204 -7.52 -6.18 19.81
C LYS A 204 -6.13 -6.80 19.94
N PRO A 205 -5.64 -7.19 21.13
CA PRO A 205 -4.34 -7.86 21.28
C PRO A 205 -4.19 -9.12 20.41
N ALA A 206 -2.94 -9.46 20.06
CA ALA A 206 -2.66 -10.63 19.23
C ALA A 206 -3.07 -11.94 19.92
N THR A 207 -3.76 -12.81 19.20
CA THR A 207 -4.15 -14.15 19.65
C THR A 207 -3.53 -15.22 18.75
N LYS A 208 -3.66 -16.51 19.12
CA LYS A 208 -3.23 -17.62 18.24
C LYS A 208 -3.95 -17.59 16.88
N ARG A 209 -5.20 -17.11 16.84
CA ARG A 209 -6.00 -16.95 15.62
C ARG A 209 -5.45 -15.84 14.71
N SER A 210 -4.69 -14.88 15.24
CA SER A 210 -4.12 -13.78 14.44
C SER A 210 -3.19 -14.24 13.31
N ARG A 211 -2.68 -15.47 13.36
CA ARG A 211 -1.88 -16.08 12.28
C ARG A 211 -2.64 -16.15 10.96
N ARG A 212 -3.96 -16.34 10.98
CA ARG A 212 -4.78 -16.46 9.75
C ARG A 212 -4.76 -15.17 8.92
N TRP A 213 -4.69 -14.02 9.60
CA TRP A 213 -4.79 -12.71 8.97
C TRP A 213 -3.64 -12.38 8.01
N ILE A 214 -2.49 -13.05 8.15
CA ILE A 214 -1.38 -12.88 7.20
C ILE A 214 -1.73 -13.49 5.84
N ASP A 215 -2.49 -14.57 5.83
CA ASP A 215 -2.92 -15.22 4.58
C ASP A 215 -4.19 -14.58 4.03
N ASP A 216 -5.10 -14.16 4.92
CA ASP A 216 -6.36 -13.52 4.53
C ASP A 216 -6.16 -12.06 4.07
N ALA A 217 -5.15 -11.36 4.59
CA ALA A 217 -4.84 -9.96 4.29
C ALA A 217 -3.34 -9.76 4.01
N PRO A 218 -2.80 -10.36 2.92
CA PRO A 218 -1.36 -10.38 2.64
C PRO A 218 -0.74 -9.00 2.38
N VAL A 219 -1.58 -8.00 2.09
CA VAL A 219 -1.17 -6.61 1.80
C VAL A 219 -1.20 -5.71 3.03
N ASN A 220 -1.79 -6.16 4.14
CA ASN A 220 -1.89 -5.36 5.36
C ASN A 220 -0.67 -5.60 6.26
N PRO A 221 0.26 -4.63 6.37
CA PRO A 221 1.49 -4.84 7.16
C PRO A 221 1.20 -5.00 8.65
N VAL A 222 0.10 -4.44 9.17
CA VAL A 222 -0.26 -4.57 10.60
C VAL A 222 -0.72 -5.99 10.92
N ALA A 223 -1.36 -6.68 9.98
CA ALA A 223 -1.71 -8.09 10.13
C ALA A 223 -0.46 -8.96 10.32
N ALA A 224 0.59 -8.70 9.54
CA ALA A 224 1.89 -9.37 9.68
C ALA A 224 2.57 -9.06 11.02
N LEU A 225 2.56 -7.80 11.46
CA LEU A 225 3.10 -7.38 12.76
C LEU A 225 2.35 -7.95 13.97
N MET A 226 1.26 -8.69 13.77
CA MET A 226 0.64 -9.47 14.84
C MET A 226 1.43 -10.70 15.24
N LEU A 227 2.37 -11.13 14.41
CA LEU A 227 3.32 -12.18 14.76
C LEU A 227 4.65 -11.59 15.20
N LYS A 228 5.26 -12.20 16.22
CA LYS A 228 6.59 -11.80 16.72
C LYS A 228 7.69 -11.87 15.64
N SER A 229 7.56 -12.79 14.69
CA SER A 229 8.49 -12.95 13.58
C SER A 229 8.02 -12.27 12.29
N GLY A 230 6.88 -11.57 12.28
CA GLY A 230 6.20 -11.12 11.07
C GLY A 230 6.77 -9.87 10.40
N VAL A 231 8.02 -9.50 10.69
CA VAL A 231 8.60 -8.22 10.24
C VAL A 231 8.91 -8.28 8.74
N ASP A 232 9.44 -9.38 8.24
CA ASP A 232 9.70 -9.54 6.81
C ASP A 232 8.41 -9.63 5.99
N GLU A 233 7.36 -10.27 6.49
CA GLU A 233 6.05 -10.26 5.86
C GLU A 233 5.41 -8.87 5.89
N ALA A 234 5.59 -8.08 6.96
CA ALA A 234 5.11 -6.70 7.01
C ALA A 234 5.81 -5.81 5.96
N LEU A 235 7.11 -6.00 5.77
CA LEU A 235 7.90 -5.29 4.76
C LEU A 235 7.54 -5.74 3.34
N ASN A 236 7.16 -7.01 3.19
CA ASN A 236 6.65 -7.56 1.93
C ASN A 236 5.23 -7.02 1.62
N ALA A 237 4.38 -6.88 2.63
CA ALA A 237 3.03 -6.34 2.49
C ALA A 237 3.08 -4.86 2.06
N ASN A 238 3.71 -4.01 2.85
CA ASN A 238 3.89 -2.60 2.54
C ASN A 238 5.12 -2.01 3.27
N ILE A 239 6.18 -1.71 2.52
CA ILE A 239 7.44 -1.19 3.08
C ILE A 239 7.28 0.17 3.77
N MET A 240 6.28 0.97 3.39
CA MET A 240 6.06 2.29 3.98
C MET A 240 5.66 2.22 5.46
N ILE A 241 5.29 1.04 5.98
CA ILE A 241 5.12 0.80 7.42
C ILE A 241 6.37 1.14 8.24
N ALA A 242 7.56 1.01 7.64
CA ALA A 242 8.82 1.29 8.30
C ALA A 242 9.25 2.77 8.19
N ALA A 243 8.51 3.61 7.45
CA ALA A 243 8.96 4.94 7.06
C ALA A 243 9.22 5.85 8.27
N SER A 244 8.32 5.90 9.25
CA SER A 244 8.46 6.76 10.43
C SER A 244 9.70 6.40 11.25
N SER A 245 9.83 5.13 11.63
CA SER A 245 10.97 4.64 12.41
C SER A 245 12.28 4.73 11.62
N ALA A 246 12.24 4.55 10.30
CA ALA A 246 13.41 4.74 9.43
C ALA A 246 13.84 6.21 9.35
N VAL A 247 12.91 7.16 9.25
CA VAL A 247 13.21 8.59 9.30
C VAL A 247 13.81 8.97 10.64
N GLU A 248 13.22 8.51 11.75
CA GLU A 248 13.69 8.80 13.11
C GLU A 248 15.14 8.33 13.32
N LYS A 249 15.48 7.14 12.81
CA LYS A 249 16.84 6.57 12.85
C LYS A 249 17.73 6.96 11.66
N LYS A 250 17.23 7.82 10.74
CA LYS A 250 17.96 8.34 9.57
C LYS A 250 18.47 7.23 8.64
N MET A 251 17.74 6.12 8.55
CA MET A 251 18.07 4.99 7.68
C MET A 251 17.64 5.27 6.24
N THR A 252 18.53 5.05 5.28
CA THR A 252 18.20 5.16 3.85
C THR A 252 17.41 3.95 3.36
N PRO A 253 16.45 4.14 2.44
CA PRO A 253 15.56 3.07 1.95
C PRO A 253 16.31 2.02 1.13
N ARG A 254 17.21 2.43 0.24
CA ARG A 254 17.93 1.52 -0.67
C ARG A 254 18.68 0.42 0.09
N PHE A 255 18.38 -0.85 -0.21
CA PHE A 255 19.14 -1.98 0.32
C PHE A 255 20.39 -2.24 -0.50
N THR A 256 21.57 -2.13 0.11
CA THR A 256 22.83 -2.57 -0.51
C THR A 256 23.55 -3.55 0.40
N SER A 257 24.21 -4.56 -0.20
CA SER A 257 25.11 -5.42 0.56
C SER A 257 26.21 -4.57 1.20
N GLY A 258 26.38 -4.72 2.52
CA GLY A 258 27.34 -3.92 3.28
C GLY A 258 28.77 -4.13 2.77
N ALA A 259 29.58 -3.08 2.80
CA ALA A 259 30.99 -3.13 2.41
C ALA A 259 31.76 -4.24 3.15
N ILE A 260 31.43 -4.47 4.42
CA ILE A 260 31.97 -5.56 5.25
C ILE A 260 31.76 -6.94 4.60
N SER A 261 30.57 -7.20 4.05
CA SER A 261 30.32 -8.48 3.37
C SER A 261 31.17 -8.63 2.11
N ARG A 262 31.42 -7.54 1.37
CA ARG A 262 32.33 -7.57 0.23
C ARG A 262 33.77 -7.85 0.69
N ILE A 263 34.24 -7.20 1.74
CA ILE A 263 35.59 -7.38 2.31
C ILE A 263 35.78 -8.81 2.82
N ILE A 264 34.84 -9.36 3.60
CA ILE A 264 34.96 -10.72 4.12
C ILE A 264 35.06 -11.74 2.98
N ASN A 265 34.17 -11.65 1.98
CA ASN A 265 34.16 -12.66 0.93
C ASN A 265 35.37 -12.55 -0.02
N TRP A 266 35.73 -11.33 -0.44
CA TRP A 266 36.80 -11.13 -1.41
C TRP A 266 38.19 -10.98 -0.79
N GLY A 267 38.28 -10.35 0.38
CA GLY A 267 39.54 -10.06 1.06
C GLY A 267 39.97 -11.09 2.11
N ILE A 268 39.04 -11.90 2.64
CA ILE A 268 39.37 -12.91 3.67
C ILE A 268 39.14 -14.33 3.13
N LEU A 269 37.91 -14.66 2.73
CA LEU A 269 37.56 -16.02 2.34
C LEU A 269 38.26 -16.46 1.06
N THR A 270 38.35 -15.59 0.05
CA THR A 270 38.98 -15.95 -1.23
C THR A 270 40.49 -16.25 -1.06
N PRO A 271 41.29 -15.41 -0.36
CA PRO A 271 42.67 -15.76 -0.02
C PRO A 271 42.80 -17.01 0.85
N LEU A 272 41.88 -17.22 1.81
CA LEU A 272 41.90 -18.41 2.66
C LEU A 272 41.75 -19.72 1.86
N TRP A 273 40.91 -19.73 0.82
CA TRP A 273 40.80 -20.88 -0.10
C TRP A 273 42.07 -21.11 -0.95
N LEU A 274 42.80 -20.05 -1.28
CA LEU A 274 44.10 -20.17 -1.96
C LEU A 274 45.16 -20.74 -1.01
N MET A 275 45.23 -20.24 0.22
CA MET A 275 46.15 -20.77 1.24
C MET A 275 45.89 -22.25 1.55
N ALA A 276 44.62 -22.67 1.58
CA ALA A 276 44.27 -24.08 1.75
C ALA A 276 44.81 -24.96 0.63
N GLY A 277 44.76 -24.51 -0.63
CA GLY A 277 45.36 -25.27 -1.74
C GLY A 277 46.88 -25.21 -1.78
N ILE A 278 47.50 -24.11 -1.34
CA ILE A 278 48.97 -24.04 -1.15
C ILE A 278 49.41 -25.07 -0.10
N TYR A 279 48.67 -25.20 1.00
CA TYR A 279 48.96 -26.20 2.02
C TYR A 279 48.86 -27.64 1.47
N VAL A 280 47.78 -27.97 0.77
CA VAL A 280 47.62 -29.28 0.12
C VAL A 280 48.70 -29.54 -0.94
N SER A 281 49.15 -28.49 -1.64
CA SER A 281 50.26 -28.58 -2.59
C SER A 281 51.58 -29.00 -1.93
N GLY A 282 51.79 -28.64 -0.66
CA GLY A 282 52.99 -29.00 0.10
C GLY A 282 53.00 -30.45 0.60
N GLU A 283 51.82 -31.02 0.88
CA GLU A 283 51.69 -32.35 1.47
C GLU A 283 51.51 -33.46 0.42
N VAL A 284 50.71 -33.23 -0.63
CA VAL A 284 50.31 -34.29 -1.57
C VAL A 284 50.81 -34.05 -2.99
N GLY A 285 50.81 -32.79 -3.45
CA GLY A 285 51.41 -32.42 -4.72
C GLY A 285 50.72 -31.24 -5.42
N MET A 286 51.43 -30.65 -6.39
CA MET A 286 51.02 -29.40 -7.06
C MET A 286 49.66 -29.49 -7.76
N LEU A 287 49.39 -30.61 -8.45
CA LEU A 287 48.12 -30.83 -9.16
C LEU A 287 46.93 -30.88 -8.19
N GLU A 288 47.09 -31.56 -7.06
CA GLU A 288 46.03 -31.70 -6.06
C GLU A 288 45.78 -30.40 -5.30
N GLY A 289 46.85 -29.65 -4.98
CA GLY A 289 46.73 -28.33 -4.38
C GLY A 289 46.00 -27.33 -5.30
N LEU A 290 46.34 -27.33 -6.59
CA LEU A 290 45.68 -26.47 -7.59
C LEU A 290 44.21 -26.86 -7.77
N ALA A 291 43.91 -28.16 -7.91
CA ALA A 291 42.54 -28.66 -8.01
C ALA A 291 41.71 -28.24 -6.79
N THR A 292 42.26 -28.38 -5.58
CA THR A 292 41.60 -28.01 -4.33
C THR A 292 41.28 -26.52 -4.28
N SER A 293 42.24 -25.64 -4.62
CA SER A 293 41.99 -24.19 -4.69
C SER A 293 40.89 -23.84 -5.70
N VAL A 294 40.94 -24.43 -6.90
CA VAL A 294 39.94 -24.16 -7.94
C VAL A 294 38.54 -24.59 -7.48
N VAL A 295 38.40 -25.80 -6.92
CA VAL A 295 37.12 -26.31 -6.42
C VAL A 295 36.56 -25.44 -5.30
N LEU A 296 37.39 -25.04 -4.33
CA LEU A 296 36.94 -24.22 -3.21
C LEU A 296 36.52 -22.81 -3.65
N VAL A 297 37.30 -22.17 -4.54
CA VAL A 297 36.97 -20.84 -5.07
C VAL A 297 35.70 -20.89 -5.93
N LEU A 298 35.60 -21.86 -6.85
CA LEU A 298 34.40 -22.02 -7.69
C LEU A 298 33.19 -22.39 -6.85
N GLY A 299 33.34 -23.28 -5.85
CA GLY A 299 32.28 -23.66 -4.92
C GLY A 299 31.78 -22.46 -4.12
N HIS A 300 32.69 -21.65 -3.57
CA HIS A 300 32.35 -20.42 -2.87
C HIS A 300 31.63 -19.41 -3.78
N GLN A 301 32.12 -19.18 -5.00
CA GLN A 301 31.48 -18.30 -5.96
C GLN A 301 30.09 -18.79 -6.37
N SER A 302 29.94 -20.11 -6.58
CA SER A 302 28.68 -20.76 -6.93
C SER A 302 27.66 -20.63 -5.81
N PHE A 303 28.06 -20.86 -4.56
CA PHE A 303 27.22 -20.66 -3.38
C PHE A 303 26.76 -19.19 -3.27
N ARG A 304 27.66 -18.22 -3.50
CA ARG A 304 27.29 -16.80 -3.48
C ARG A 304 26.31 -16.45 -4.59
N ARG A 305 26.50 -16.98 -5.80
CA ARG A 305 25.56 -16.79 -6.92
C ARG A 305 24.20 -17.41 -6.59
N PHE A 306 24.18 -18.63 -6.07
CA PHE A 306 22.96 -19.33 -5.66
C PHE A 306 22.21 -18.56 -4.54
N SER A 307 22.91 -18.11 -3.50
CA SER A 307 22.32 -17.30 -2.43
C SER A 307 21.72 -15.99 -2.96
N LYS A 308 22.41 -15.34 -3.90
CA LYS A 308 21.89 -14.15 -4.60
C LYS A 308 20.64 -14.50 -5.41
N GLN A 309 20.61 -15.62 -6.14
CA GLN A 309 19.42 -16.07 -6.87
C GLN A 309 18.25 -16.40 -5.93
N GLN A 310 18.48 -17.06 -4.80
CA GLN A 310 17.45 -17.32 -3.79
C GLN A 310 16.87 -16.03 -3.19
N SER A 311 17.68 -14.97 -3.08
CA SER A 311 17.17 -13.64 -2.68
C SER A 311 16.28 -12.98 -3.72
N ARG A 312 16.35 -13.42 -4.98
CA ARG A 312 15.49 -12.96 -6.07
C ARG A 312 14.16 -13.72 -6.16
N VAL A 313 13.98 -14.80 -5.39
CA VAL A 313 12.70 -15.52 -5.43
C VAL A 313 11.67 -14.71 -4.65
N ILE A 314 10.63 -14.22 -5.34
CA ILE A 314 9.46 -13.60 -4.69
C ILE A 314 8.61 -14.69 -4.05
N ARG A 315 8.25 -14.46 -2.79
CA ARG A 315 7.32 -15.28 -2.02
C ARG A 315 6.54 -14.37 -1.09
N HIS A 316 5.33 -14.80 -0.71
CA HIS A 316 4.56 -14.14 0.34
C HIS A 316 5.26 -14.23 1.71
N ARG A 317 5.72 -15.44 2.05
CA ARG A 317 6.37 -15.76 3.34
C ARG A 317 7.85 -16.08 3.19
N ASP A 318 8.61 -15.79 4.24
CA ASP A 318 10.03 -16.14 4.37
C ASP A 318 10.91 -15.71 3.18
N GLN A 319 10.53 -14.59 2.53
CA GLN A 319 11.27 -14.12 1.37
C GLN A 319 12.67 -13.67 1.80
N LYS A 320 13.70 -14.32 1.27
CA LYS A 320 15.08 -14.14 1.74
C LYS A 320 15.57 -12.69 1.63
N ALA A 321 15.15 -11.94 0.62
CA ALA A 321 15.45 -10.51 0.51
C ALA A 321 14.82 -9.70 1.65
N MET A 322 13.56 -9.97 2.00
CA MET A 322 12.86 -9.25 3.07
C MET A 322 13.38 -9.63 4.45
N VAL A 323 13.75 -10.90 4.67
CA VAL A 323 14.47 -11.31 5.89
C VAL A 323 15.79 -10.55 6.03
N ALA A 324 16.55 -10.37 4.93
CA ALA A 324 17.78 -9.60 4.96
C ALA A 324 17.53 -8.10 5.20
N TYR A 325 16.42 -7.56 4.67
CA TYR A 325 15.99 -6.19 4.90
C TYR A 325 15.56 -5.96 6.36
N ALA A 326 14.76 -6.87 6.93
CA ALA A 326 14.38 -6.87 8.34
C ALA A 326 15.61 -6.90 9.27
N LYS A 327 16.61 -7.75 8.95
CA LYS A 327 17.90 -7.74 9.66
C LYS A 327 18.63 -6.40 9.55
N ARG A 328 18.57 -5.73 8.40
CA ARG A 328 19.15 -4.37 8.24
C ARG A 328 18.42 -3.35 9.09
N ILE A 329 17.09 -3.37 9.12
CA ILE A 329 16.26 -2.50 9.98
C ILE A 329 16.64 -2.69 11.45
N LYS A 330 16.75 -3.95 11.91
CA LYS A 330 17.19 -4.26 13.28
C LYS A 330 18.59 -3.73 13.59
N ARG A 331 19.54 -3.81 12.64
CA ARG A 331 20.88 -3.23 12.80
C ARG A 331 20.87 -1.70 12.96
N HIS A 332 19.87 -1.02 12.40
CA HIS A 332 19.67 0.43 12.60
C HIS A 332 18.88 0.76 13.88
N LYS A 333 18.69 -0.23 14.78
CA LYS A 333 17.93 -0.10 16.04
C LYS A 333 16.48 0.34 15.80
N ILE A 334 15.89 -0.10 14.69
CA ILE A 334 14.48 0.09 14.39
C ILE A 334 13.76 -1.17 14.86
N SER A 335 12.82 -1.00 15.78
CA SER A 335 11.82 -1.99 16.14
C SER A 335 10.59 -1.74 15.25
N LEU A 336 10.02 -2.81 14.70
CA LEU A 336 8.75 -2.74 13.98
C LEU A 336 7.80 -3.63 14.76
N GLN A 337 7.06 -3.00 15.66
CA GLN A 337 6.03 -3.65 16.46
C GLN A 337 4.74 -2.86 16.31
N ARG A 338 3.59 -3.54 16.41
CA ARG A 338 2.29 -2.87 16.28
C ARG A 338 2.07 -1.75 17.29
N ASN A 339 2.55 -1.92 18.52
CA ASN A 339 2.43 -0.94 19.60
C ASN A 339 3.28 0.33 19.39
N GLU A 340 4.14 0.36 18.37
CA GLU A 340 4.93 1.53 17.98
C GLU A 340 4.30 2.29 16.80
N LEU A 341 3.14 1.84 16.30
CA LEU A 341 2.43 2.45 15.20
C LEU A 341 1.22 3.26 15.69
N PRO A 342 0.86 4.38 15.03
CA PRO A 342 -0.37 5.09 15.34
C PRO A 342 -1.60 4.18 15.23
N VAL A 343 -2.56 4.35 16.14
CA VAL A 343 -3.82 3.62 16.10
C VAL A 343 -4.55 3.86 14.76
N GLY A 344 -5.18 2.80 14.23
CA GLY A 344 -5.91 2.87 12.96
C GLY A 344 -5.03 2.95 11.72
N THR A 345 -3.71 2.77 11.82
CA THR A 345 -2.82 2.68 10.64
C THR A 345 -3.28 1.62 9.64
N HIS A 346 -3.78 0.48 10.12
CA HIS A 346 -4.30 -0.61 9.30
C HIS A 346 -5.57 -0.28 8.51
N LEU A 347 -6.27 0.82 8.85
CA LEU A 347 -7.48 1.27 8.15
C LEU A 347 -7.18 2.25 7.01
N LEU A 348 -6.01 2.91 7.08
CA LEU A 348 -5.67 4.04 6.20
C LEU A 348 -4.48 3.71 5.29
N LEU A 349 -3.45 3.06 5.80
CA LEU A 349 -2.23 2.78 5.06
C LEU A 349 -2.52 1.74 3.96
N SER A 350 -2.35 2.19 2.72
CA SER A 350 -2.45 1.36 1.52
C SER A 350 -1.16 1.39 0.70
N GLY A 351 -0.92 0.32 -0.05
CA GLY A 351 0.23 0.20 -0.95
C GLY A 351 -0.11 0.65 -2.37
N MET A 352 0.34 -0.12 -3.35
CA MET A 352 -0.06 0.07 -4.74
C MET A 352 -1.55 -0.25 -4.89
N LEU A 353 -2.25 0.61 -5.61
CA LEU A 353 -3.69 0.54 -5.80
C LEU A 353 -4.01 0.23 -7.26
N LEU A 354 -4.98 -0.64 -7.49
CA LEU A 354 -5.51 -0.96 -8.81
C LEU A 354 -7.03 -0.74 -8.79
N SER A 355 -7.62 -0.34 -9.91
CA SER A 355 -9.06 -0.36 -10.08
C SER A 355 -9.49 -1.58 -10.89
N ILE A 356 -10.58 -2.22 -10.46
CA ILE A 356 -11.29 -3.22 -11.25
C ILE A 356 -12.75 -2.78 -11.26
N ASN A 357 -13.26 -2.41 -12.43
CA ASN A 357 -14.60 -1.89 -12.63
C ASN A 357 -14.92 -0.68 -11.72
N GLY A 358 -13.93 0.18 -11.47
CA GLY A 358 -14.05 1.36 -10.61
C GLY A 358 -13.99 1.09 -9.09
N ILE A 359 -13.85 -0.17 -8.67
CA ILE A 359 -13.57 -0.57 -7.29
C ILE A 359 -12.06 -0.61 -7.09
N VAL A 360 -11.58 0.07 -6.05
CA VAL A 360 -10.15 0.15 -5.74
C VAL A 360 -9.72 -1.03 -4.87
N TYR A 361 -8.71 -1.75 -5.32
CA TYR A 361 -8.06 -2.86 -4.63
C TYR A 361 -6.63 -2.46 -4.25
N ASP A 362 -6.23 -2.82 -3.03
CA ASP A 362 -4.86 -2.69 -2.56
C ASP A 362 -4.11 -4.00 -2.81
N ILE A 363 -3.01 -3.92 -3.55
CA ILE A 363 -2.11 -5.05 -3.82
C ILE A 363 -0.80 -4.95 -3.05
N GLY A 364 -0.67 -3.97 -2.14
CA GLY A 364 0.50 -3.76 -1.31
C GLY A 364 1.66 -3.09 -2.05
N PHE A 365 2.71 -2.73 -1.33
CA PHE A 365 3.89 -2.08 -1.90
C PHE A 365 5.16 -2.72 -1.33
N PRO A 366 5.68 -3.78 -1.98
CA PRO A 366 6.64 -4.67 -1.37
C PRO A 366 8.03 -4.06 -1.21
N GLY A 367 8.76 -4.48 -0.18
CA GLY A 367 10.07 -3.89 0.13
C GLY A 367 11.18 -4.14 -0.89
N TRP A 368 11.04 -5.13 -1.78
CA TRP A 368 12.01 -5.32 -2.86
C TRP A 368 11.97 -4.21 -3.91
N MET A 369 10.93 -3.37 -3.93
CA MET A 369 10.87 -2.16 -4.75
C MET A 369 12.03 -1.19 -4.45
N THR A 370 12.67 -1.32 -3.28
CA THR A 370 13.92 -0.60 -2.97
C THR A 370 15.07 -0.86 -3.94
N SER A 371 15.01 -1.96 -4.70
CA SER A 371 15.98 -2.29 -5.74
C SER A 371 15.88 -1.40 -6.98
N MET A 372 14.68 -0.86 -7.27
CA MET A 372 14.40 -0.01 -8.43
C MET A 372 14.66 1.48 -8.16
N ILE A 373 14.84 1.87 -6.90
CA ILE A 373 15.22 3.25 -6.56
C ILE A 373 16.55 3.57 -7.26
N GLN A 374 16.64 4.74 -7.89
CA GLN A 374 17.89 5.24 -8.48
C GLN A 374 19.03 5.31 -7.45
N LYS A 375 20.28 5.25 -7.94
CA LYS A 375 21.48 5.31 -7.09
C LYS A 375 21.75 6.75 -6.65
N ASP A 376 20.94 7.23 -5.73
CA ASP A 376 21.22 8.48 -5.06
C ASP A 376 22.40 8.35 -4.12
N SER A 377 23.24 9.38 -4.10
CA SER A 377 24.26 9.50 -3.06
C SER A 377 23.58 9.59 -1.69
N GLU A 378 24.07 8.84 -0.70
CA GLU A 378 23.57 8.97 0.68
C GLU A 378 23.68 10.40 1.21
N ARG A 379 24.61 11.18 0.64
CA ARG A 379 24.83 12.60 0.92
C ARG A 379 23.62 13.48 0.56
N SER A 380 22.80 13.12 -0.43
CA SER A 380 21.59 13.90 -0.78
C SER A 380 20.39 13.56 0.10
N VAL A 381 20.21 12.28 0.46
CA VAL A 381 19.01 11.82 1.19
C VAL A 381 19.14 12.06 2.69
N ARG A 382 20.32 11.81 3.28
CA ARG A 382 20.51 11.85 4.73
C ARG A 382 20.21 13.22 5.37
N PRO A 383 20.60 14.37 4.78
CA PRO A 383 20.20 15.68 5.30
C PRO A 383 18.69 15.88 5.37
N LYS A 384 17.94 15.42 4.34
CA LYS A 384 16.48 15.47 4.32
C LYS A 384 15.87 14.66 5.48
N LEU A 385 16.38 13.44 5.70
CA LEU A 385 15.96 12.59 6.81
C LEU A 385 16.25 13.24 8.17
N VAL A 386 17.43 13.86 8.34
CA VAL A 386 17.80 14.55 9.58
C VAL A 386 16.85 15.72 9.86
N ARG A 387 16.53 16.54 8.85
CA ARG A 387 15.59 17.65 8.98
C ARG A 387 14.20 17.15 9.38
N ARG A 388 13.72 16.10 8.74
CA ARG A 388 12.40 15.51 9.02
C ARG A 388 12.34 14.88 10.42
N ALA A 389 13.36 14.12 10.81
CA ALA A 389 13.46 13.55 12.16
C ALA A 389 13.47 14.63 13.25
N LYS A 390 14.12 15.78 13.01
CA LYS A 390 14.06 16.93 13.94
C LYS A 390 12.66 17.53 14.02
N ALA A 391 11.94 17.64 12.90
CA ALA A 391 10.56 18.12 12.89
C ALA A 391 9.64 17.14 13.66
N MET A 392 9.76 15.83 13.41
CA MET A 392 9.00 14.78 14.10
C MET A 392 9.12 14.86 15.63
N LYS A 393 10.31 15.20 16.15
CA LYS A 393 10.59 15.30 17.59
C LYS A 393 10.04 16.56 18.24
N ARG A 394 9.73 17.61 17.47
CA ARG A 394 9.16 18.86 17.99
C ARG A 394 7.66 18.74 18.19
N GLU A 395 7.01 17.95 17.34
CA GLU A 395 5.59 17.70 17.39
C GLU A 395 5.25 16.61 18.42
N ARG A 396 4.00 16.64 18.89
CA ARG A 396 3.47 15.62 19.79
C ARG A 396 3.42 14.26 19.08
N GLU A 397 3.76 13.19 19.79
CA GLU A 397 3.66 11.84 19.24
C GLU A 397 2.21 11.43 18.96
N ALA A 398 2.00 10.74 17.84
CA ALA A 398 0.73 10.12 17.52
C ALA A 398 0.29 9.12 18.60
N ARG A 399 -1.01 8.89 18.72
CA ARG A 399 -1.50 7.95 19.73
C ARG A 399 -1.27 6.52 19.26
N LEU A 400 -0.63 5.71 20.10
CA LEU A 400 -0.24 4.32 19.77
C LEU A 400 -1.21 3.25 20.30
N GLN A 401 -2.06 3.60 21.28
CA GLN A 401 -2.98 2.66 21.94
C GLN A 401 -4.43 3.15 21.88
N ASN A 402 -5.36 2.19 21.82
CA ASN A 402 -6.79 2.47 21.83
C ASN A 402 -7.19 3.22 23.13
N LEU A 403 -8.32 3.90 23.09
CA LEU A 403 -8.96 4.45 24.28
C LEU A 403 -9.59 3.31 25.08
N THR A 404 -9.45 3.37 26.41
CA THR A 404 -10.20 2.47 27.28
C THR A 404 -11.69 2.85 27.25
N PRO A 405 -12.60 1.91 27.48
CA PRO A 405 -14.02 2.24 27.54
C PRO A 405 -14.35 3.35 28.53
N GLY A 406 -15.12 4.34 28.08
CA GLY A 406 -15.52 5.50 28.87
C GLY A 406 -14.38 6.47 29.23
N TRP A 407 -13.20 6.36 28.61
CA TRP A 407 -12.04 7.23 28.90
C TRP A 407 -12.35 8.73 28.78
N TRP A 408 -13.13 9.10 27.77
CA TRP A 408 -13.50 10.48 27.45
C TRP A 408 -14.48 11.08 28.47
N LEU A 409 -15.24 10.28 29.23
CA LEU A 409 -16.21 10.76 30.22
C LEU A 409 -15.54 11.55 31.35
N LYS A 410 -14.27 11.23 31.64
CA LYS A 410 -13.48 11.87 32.70
C LYS A 410 -12.67 13.08 32.21
N ARG A 411 -12.82 13.47 30.94
CA ARG A 411 -12.03 14.54 30.32
C ARG A 411 -12.90 15.75 30.01
N PRO A 412 -12.38 16.97 30.23
CA PRO A 412 -13.11 18.18 29.86
C PRO A 412 -13.42 18.16 28.36
N LYS A 413 -14.59 18.68 28.00
CA LYS A 413 -14.93 18.94 26.60
C LYS A 413 -14.02 20.04 26.07
N GLU A 414 -13.66 19.93 24.80
CA GLU A 414 -12.97 21.03 24.10
C GLU A 414 -13.93 22.21 23.91
N GLU A 415 -13.37 23.39 23.75
CA GLU A 415 -14.14 24.59 23.44
C GLU A 415 -14.89 24.43 22.11
N GLY A 416 -16.21 24.65 22.12
CA GLY A 416 -17.07 24.46 20.96
C GLY A 416 -17.39 23.00 20.61
N ALA A 417 -17.07 22.03 21.49
CA ALA A 417 -17.45 20.62 21.30
C ALA A 417 -18.97 20.35 21.44
N ASP A 418 -19.76 21.37 21.78
CA ASP A 418 -21.22 21.29 21.77
C ASP A 418 -21.79 21.33 20.34
N ILE A 419 -21.02 21.85 19.39
CA ILE A 419 -21.32 21.79 17.95
C ILE A 419 -20.68 20.51 17.37
N PRO A 420 -21.37 19.78 16.49
CA PRO A 420 -20.78 18.63 15.80
C PRO A 420 -19.43 18.95 15.15
N ALA A 421 -18.45 18.07 15.32
CA ALA A 421 -17.07 18.36 14.91
C ALA A 421 -16.93 18.64 13.41
N MET A 422 -17.68 17.93 12.56
CA MET A 422 -17.63 18.14 11.10
C MET A 422 -18.26 19.49 10.71
N GLU A 423 -19.30 19.93 11.41
CA GLU A 423 -19.88 21.27 11.23
C GLU A 423 -18.88 22.35 11.60
N ARG A 424 -18.22 22.23 12.75
CA ARG A 424 -17.22 23.19 13.23
C ARG A 424 -15.98 23.26 12.32
N LEU A 425 -15.48 22.12 11.84
CA LEU A 425 -14.20 22.03 11.12
C LEU A 425 -14.33 22.22 9.60
N VAL A 426 -15.45 21.79 9.00
CA VAL A 426 -15.64 21.82 7.54
C VAL A 426 -16.77 22.77 7.14
N GLY A 427 -17.78 22.94 8.00
CA GLY A 427 -19.00 23.69 7.72
C GLY A 427 -20.13 22.80 7.17
N PRO A 428 -21.25 23.41 6.73
CA PRO A 428 -22.45 22.69 6.28
C PRO A 428 -22.19 21.78 5.06
N VAL A 429 -21.10 22.03 4.31
CA VAL A 429 -20.70 21.23 3.15
C VAL A 429 -20.42 19.77 3.53
N ALA A 430 -19.97 19.49 4.76
CA ALA A 430 -19.74 18.12 5.23
C ALA A 430 -21.02 17.25 5.24
N TYR A 431 -22.21 17.87 5.28
CA TYR A 431 -23.49 17.16 5.36
C TYR A 431 -24.24 17.10 4.04
N ARG A 432 -23.64 17.58 2.94
CA ARG A 432 -24.27 17.58 1.61
C ARG A 432 -24.70 16.16 1.22
N GLY A 433 -26.00 15.99 0.96
CA GLY A 433 -26.60 14.71 0.56
C GLY A 433 -26.79 13.69 1.68
N ARG A 434 -26.34 13.97 2.92
CA ARG A 434 -26.37 13.00 4.04
C ARG A 434 -27.79 12.58 4.42
N ALA A 435 -28.73 13.54 4.50
CA ALA A 435 -30.13 13.24 4.81
C ALA A 435 -30.76 12.27 3.80
N GLN A 436 -30.56 12.52 2.50
CA GLN A 436 -31.03 11.63 1.43
C GLN A 436 -30.34 10.25 1.51
N PHE A 437 -29.06 10.22 1.82
CA PHE A 437 -28.29 8.99 1.99
C PHE A 437 -28.83 8.11 3.14
N ILE A 438 -29.10 8.72 4.29
CA ILE A 438 -29.71 8.04 5.45
C ILE A 438 -31.11 7.53 5.10
N GLN A 439 -31.94 8.33 4.44
CA GLN A 439 -33.29 7.92 4.03
C GLN A 439 -33.26 6.73 3.04
N ARG A 440 -32.30 6.72 2.12
CA ARG A 440 -32.10 5.59 1.19
C ARG A 440 -31.67 4.31 1.91
N LYS A 441 -30.77 4.40 2.88
CA LYS A 441 -30.29 3.25 3.65
C LYS A 441 -31.31 2.70 4.64
N SER A 442 -32.10 3.58 5.25
CA SER A 442 -33.19 3.19 6.17
C SER A 442 -34.45 2.68 5.45
N GLY A 443 -34.46 2.66 4.12
CA GLY A 443 -35.60 2.19 3.33
C GLY A 443 -36.82 3.12 3.34
N ARG A 444 -36.72 4.30 3.97
CA ARG A 444 -37.82 5.29 4.08
C ARG A 444 -38.04 6.09 2.81
N ALA A 445 -37.00 6.29 2.00
CA ALA A 445 -37.17 6.83 0.65
C ALA A 445 -37.60 5.69 -0.29
N ALA A 446 -38.87 5.71 -0.71
CA ALA A 446 -39.34 4.88 -1.82
C ALA A 446 -38.36 5.03 -3.00
N LYS A 447 -37.96 3.90 -3.62
CA LYS A 447 -37.27 3.94 -4.92
C LYS A 447 -38.14 4.80 -5.85
N PRO A 448 -37.59 5.74 -6.64
CA PRO A 448 -38.37 6.46 -7.62
C PRO A 448 -39.09 5.42 -8.50
N THR A 449 -40.40 5.33 -8.33
CA THR A 449 -41.32 4.58 -9.17
C THR A 449 -41.43 5.34 -10.48
N GLY A 450 -40.55 5.03 -11.44
CA GLY A 450 -40.57 5.69 -12.73
C GLY A 450 -39.42 5.24 -13.62
N GLY A 451 -39.67 4.16 -14.37
CA GLY A 451 -38.77 3.65 -15.40
C GLY A 451 -38.56 2.15 -15.27
N PRO A 452 -38.83 1.35 -16.32
CA PRO A 452 -38.57 -0.08 -16.27
C PRO A 452 -37.11 -0.29 -15.92
N ARG A 453 -36.83 -1.14 -14.91
CA ARG A 453 -35.48 -1.68 -14.72
C ARG A 453 -35.19 -2.54 -15.94
N THR A 454 -34.73 -1.92 -17.03
CA THR A 454 -33.85 -2.61 -17.96
C THR A 454 -32.79 -3.24 -17.08
N ARG A 455 -32.72 -4.58 -17.05
CA ARG A 455 -31.58 -5.30 -16.49
C ARG A 455 -30.37 -4.67 -17.15
N LYS A 456 -29.70 -3.75 -16.45
CA LYS A 456 -28.44 -3.20 -16.93
C LYS A 456 -27.53 -4.40 -17.04
N GLY A 457 -27.11 -4.73 -18.26
CA GLY A 457 -26.00 -5.63 -18.43
C GLY A 457 -24.87 -5.14 -17.53
N ILE A 458 -24.24 -6.04 -16.81
CA ILE A 458 -23.03 -5.78 -16.00
C ILE A 458 -21.97 -5.03 -16.86
N MET A 459 -22.05 -5.23 -18.18
CA MET A 459 -21.33 -4.58 -19.29
C MET A 459 -21.75 -3.13 -19.64
N SER A 460 -22.36 -2.33 -18.76
CA SER A 460 -22.57 -0.90 -19.13
C SER A 460 -21.22 -0.18 -19.15
N THR A 461 -20.71 0.10 -20.36
CA THR A 461 -19.39 0.65 -20.72
C THR A 461 -19.23 2.16 -20.47
N ASP A 462 -20.01 2.76 -19.57
CA ASP A 462 -19.83 4.17 -19.21
C ASP A 462 -18.70 4.31 -18.18
N LEU A 463 -17.46 4.27 -18.69
CA LEU A 463 -16.22 4.35 -17.91
C LEU A 463 -16.16 5.63 -17.05
N LYS A 464 -16.64 6.75 -17.61
CA LYS A 464 -16.67 8.06 -16.91
C LYS A 464 -17.62 8.03 -15.71
N ARG A 465 -18.83 7.46 -15.87
CA ARG A 465 -19.78 7.33 -14.76
C ARG A 465 -19.27 6.40 -13.65
N LYS A 466 -18.47 5.39 -14.00
CA LYS A 466 -17.85 4.47 -13.06
C LYS A 466 -16.59 5.03 -12.39
N GLY A 467 -16.10 6.19 -12.83
CA GLY A 467 -14.88 6.81 -12.30
C GLY A 467 -13.62 5.99 -12.61
N ILE A 468 -13.64 5.23 -13.71
CA ILE A 468 -12.52 4.41 -14.14
C ILE A 468 -11.48 5.31 -14.84
N PRO A 469 -10.21 5.29 -14.41
CA PRO A 469 -9.12 5.97 -15.11
C PRO A 469 -8.98 5.37 -16.51
N HIS A 470 -9.05 6.20 -17.55
CA HIS A 470 -8.81 5.78 -18.92
C HIS A 470 -7.86 6.78 -19.56
N ASN A 471 -7.05 6.27 -20.49
CA ASN A 471 -6.09 7.04 -21.25
C ASN A 471 -6.82 8.06 -22.13
N THR A 472 -6.23 9.24 -22.29
CA THR A 472 -6.81 10.30 -23.12
C THR A 472 -6.37 10.22 -24.58
N ILE A 473 -5.44 9.32 -24.90
CA ILE A 473 -4.97 9.08 -26.26
C ILE A 473 -6.09 8.37 -27.04
N ILE A 474 -6.80 9.14 -27.87
CA ILE A 474 -7.82 8.63 -28.79
C ILE A 474 -7.14 7.61 -29.71
N SER A 475 -7.67 6.40 -29.79
CA SER A 475 -7.11 5.34 -30.63
C SER A 475 -6.87 5.84 -32.06
N GLU A 476 -5.68 5.59 -32.61
CA GLU A 476 -5.31 5.97 -33.98
C GLU A 476 -6.25 5.37 -35.04
N ARG A 477 -7.05 4.34 -34.69
CA ARG A 477 -8.09 3.79 -35.55
C ARG A 477 -9.29 4.72 -35.71
N GLN A 478 -9.69 5.47 -34.67
CA GLN A 478 -10.78 6.43 -34.77
C GLN A 478 -10.39 7.70 -35.56
N SER A 479 -9.10 8.07 -35.54
CA SER A 479 -8.60 9.20 -36.33
C SER A 479 -8.64 8.93 -37.84
N ARG A 480 -8.56 7.65 -38.26
CA ARG A 480 -8.77 7.22 -39.65
C ARG A 480 -10.23 7.19 -40.08
N ALA A 481 -11.16 6.91 -39.18
CA ALA A 481 -12.59 6.82 -39.50
C ALA A 481 -13.29 8.20 -39.55
N THR A 482 -12.71 9.24 -38.94
CA THR A 482 -13.34 10.56 -38.79
C THR A 482 -12.71 11.68 -39.64
N ASN A 483 -11.58 11.42 -40.31
CA ASN A 483 -10.92 12.42 -41.16
C ASN A 483 -11.14 12.17 -42.66
N TYR A 484 -12.31 12.57 -43.17
CA TYR A 484 -12.51 12.80 -44.62
C TYR A 484 -12.00 14.18 -45.09
N ARG A 485 -11.24 14.89 -44.24
CA ARG A 485 -10.50 16.09 -44.60
C ARG A 485 -9.10 15.97 -44.03
N GLY A 486 -8.19 15.47 -44.86
CA GLY A 486 -6.76 15.54 -44.56
C GLY A 486 -6.32 17.00 -44.36
N PRO A 487 -5.26 17.23 -43.57
CA PRO A 487 -4.75 18.58 -43.33
C PRO A 487 -4.26 19.19 -44.65
N ARG A 488 -4.87 20.30 -45.07
CA ARG A 488 -4.28 21.19 -46.07
C ARG A 488 -3.02 21.80 -45.47
N ARG A 489 -1.88 21.63 -46.15
CA ARG A 489 -0.66 22.39 -45.83
C ARG A 489 -0.97 23.89 -45.94
N PRO A 490 -0.45 24.72 -45.02
CA PRO A 490 -0.62 26.15 -45.09
C PRO A 490 0.14 26.75 -46.28
N SER A 491 -0.57 27.58 -47.04
CA SER A 491 -0.12 28.90 -47.50
C SER A 491 -1.16 29.91 -47.06
#